data_AF-A0A7Y2VRD2-F1
#
_entry.id   AF-A0A7Y2VRD2-F1
#
_cell.length_a   1.000
_cell.length_b   1.000
_cell.length_c   1.000
_cell.angle_alpha   90.00
_cell.angle_beta   90.00
_cell.angle_gamma   90.00
#
_symmetry.space_group_name_H-M   'P 1'
#
loop_
_entity.id
_entity.type
_entity.pdbx_description
1 polymer ?
#
loop_
_entity_poly.entity_id
_entity_poly.type
_entity_poly.pdbx_seq_one_letter_code
_entity_poly.pdbx_strand_id
1 'polypeptide(L)' 'TDGDTDEEVLNYIVSRYGAFVLLQPRLSTRTMLLWTAPVLLVIVGGVSLLVFARRRAGKPPGLPLTAEEQAKLDELLGR' A
#
# COMPACT_ATOMS: atom_id res chain seq x y z
N THR A 1 17.59 28.32 44.09
CA THR A 1 16.40 28.24 43.23
C THR A 1 16.62 27.07 42.33
N ASP A 2 15.96 25.95 42.60
CA ASP A 2 15.95 24.85 41.64
C ASP A 2 15.01 25.26 40.51
N GLY A 3 15.57 25.44 39.32
CA GLY A 3 14.82 25.74 38.11
C GLY A 3 14.28 24.47 37.47
N ASP A 4 13.40 24.65 36.49
CA ASP A 4 12.87 23.57 35.67
C ASP A 4 14.01 22.85 34.93
N THR A 5 13.83 21.55 34.73
CA THR A 5 14.71 20.73 33.90
C THR A 5 14.51 21.05 32.42
N ASP A 6 15.52 20.76 31.59
CA ASP A 6 15.44 20.95 30.13
C ASP A 6 14.20 20.28 29.52
N GLU A 7 13.83 19.10 30.02
CA GLU A 7 12.66 18.37 29.52
C GLU A 7 11.33 19.07 29.85
N GLU A 8 11.21 19.63 31.06
CA GLU A 8 10.04 20.41 31.47
C GLU A 8 9.89 21.68 30.65
N VAL A 9 10.99 22.40 30.42
CA VAL A 9 11.00 23.60 29.56
C VAL A 9 10.60 23.25 28.13
N LEU A 10 11.18 22.19 27.55
CA LEU A 10 10.85 21.74 26.20
C LEU A 10 9.38 21.33 26.08
N ASN A 11 8.86 20.59 27.06
CA ASN A 11 7.45 20.18 27.09
C ASN A 11 6.52 21.39 27.19
N TYR A 12 6.86 22.38 28.01
CA TYR A 12 6.09 23.62 28.12
C TYR A 12 6.06 24.38 26.79
N ILE A 13 7.21 24.57 26.13
CA ILE A 13 7.30 25.25 24.84
C ILE A 13 6.50 24.49 23.77
N VAL A 14 6.64 23.17 23.70
CA VAL A 14 5.88 22.32 22.76
C VAL A 14 4.38 22.40 23.01
N SER A 15 3.93 22.49 24.26
CA SER A 15 2.50 22.61 24.59
C SER A 15 1.89 23.92 24.07
N ARG A 16 2.67 25.00 24.04
CA ARG A 16 2.20 26.35 23.66
C ARG A 16 2.39 26.67 22.18
N TYR A 17 3.48 26.19 21.58
CA TYR A 17 3.86 26.53 20.21
C TYR A 17 3.88 25.31 19.25
N GLY A 18 3.67 24.12 19.78
CA GLY A 18 3.67 22.87 19.02
C GLY A 18 5.07 22.25 18.89
N ALA A 19 5.08 20.98 18.47
CA ALA A 19 6.31 20.20 18.34
C ALA A 19 7.26 20.71 17.23
N PHE A 20 6.76 21.52 16.29
CA PHE A 20 7.51 22.06 15.17
C PHE A 20 8.62 23.05 15.59
N VAL A 21 8.51 23.65 16.79
CA VAL A 21 9.52 24.56 17.34
C VAL A 21 10.85 23.87 17.60
N LEU A 22 10.83 22.56 17.81
CA LEU A 22 12.04 21.80 18.09
C LEU A 22 12.92 21.60 16.85
N LEU A 23 12.44 21.96 15.64
CA LEU A 23 13.10 21.72 14.34
C LEU A 23 13.53 20.25 14.12
N GLN A 24 13.05 19.35 14.96
CA GLN A 24 13.29 17.92 14.91
C GLN A 24 11.94 17.22 14.78
N PRO A 25 11.73 16.46 13.71
CA PRO A 25 10.48 15.74 13.51
C PRO A 25 10.35 14.65 14.57
N ARG A 26 9.54 14.91 15.60
CA ARG A 26 9.20 13.88 16.59
C ARG A 26 8.23 12.89 15.95
N LEU A 27 8.57 11.62 15.99
CA LEU A 27 7.66 10.53 15.65
C LEU A 27 6.56 10.47 16.71
N SER A 28 5.54 11.30 16.55
CA SER A 28 4.33 11.23 17.37
C SER A 28 3.38 10.17 16.83
N THR A 29 2.46 9.69 17.68
CA THR A 29 1.39 8.77 17.28
C THR A 29 0.60 9.28 16.08
N ARG A 30 0.32 10.59 16.02
CA ARG A 30 -0.38 11.22 14.89
C ARG A 30 0.45 11.14 13.61
N THR A 31 1.75 11.43 13.69
CA THR A 31 2.65 11.33 12.53
C THR A 31 2.71 9.89 12.04
N MET A 32 2.89 8.92 12.95
CA MET A 32 2.90 7.49 12.61
C MET A 32 1.61 7.06 11.90
N LEU A 33 0.43 7.48 12.38
CA LEU A 33 -0.85 7.16 11.75
C LEU A 33 -0.95 7.69 10.30
N LEU A 34 -0.40 8.87 10.01
CA LEU A 34 -0.36 9.38 8.64
C LEU A 34 0.55 8.55 7.74
N TRP A 35 1.70 8.11 8.27
CA TRP A 35 2.65 7.28 7.54
C TRP A 35 2.22 5.82 7.39
N THR A 36 1.26 5.32 8.19
CA THR A 36 0.72 3.97 7.97
C THR A 36 -0.18 3.88 6.74
N ALA A 37 -0.83 4.97 6.34
CA ALA A 37 -1.72 5.01 5.18
C ALA A 37 -1.03 4.55 3.86
N PRO A 38 0.14 5.10 3.45
CA PRO A 38 0.80 4.64 2.24
C PRO A 38 1.27 3.18 2.34
N VAL A 39 1.77 2.75 3.50
CA VAL A 39 2.19 1.36 3.73
C VAL A 39 1.01 0.39 3.59
N LEU A 40 -0.12 0.74 4.20
CA LEU A 40 -1.34 -0.05 4.14
C LEU A 40 -1.89 -0.14 2.72
N LEU A 41 -1.85 0.96 1.96
CA LEU A 41 -2.26 0.98 0.56
C LEU A 41 -1.43 0.02 -0.29
N VAL A 42 -0.10 0.03 -0.12
CA VAL A 42 0.81 -0.89 -0.84
C VAL A 42 0.53 -2.34 -0.47
N ILE A 43 0.32 -2.64 0.81
CA ILE A 43 0.00 -4.01 1.27
C ILE A 43 -1.32 -4.49 0.66
N VAL A 44 -2.38 -3.68 0.78
CA VAL A 44 -3.71 -4.02 0.24
C VAL A 44 -3.63 -4.20 -1.27
N GLY A 45 -3.04 -3.26 -1.99
CA GLY A 45 -2.88 -3.33 -3.45
C GLY A 45 -2.07 -4.55 -3.89
N GLY A 46 -0.94 -4.81 -3.23
CA GLY A 46 -0.09 -5.98 -3.50
C GLY A 46 -0.81 -7.30 -3.27
N VAL A 47 -1.55 -7.43 -2.16
CA VAL A 47 -2.37 -8.62 -1.88
C VAL A 47 -3.47 -8.79 -2.92
N SER A 48 -4.19 -7.73 -3.28
CA SER A 48 -5.22 -7.77 -4.31
C SER A 48 -4.66 -8.22 -5.67
N LEU A 49 -3.50 -7.70 -6.08
CA LEU A 49 -2.82 -8.11 -7.30
C LEU A 49 -2.40 -9.58 -7.25
N LEU A 50 -1.81 -10.04 -6.15
CA LEU A 50 -1.40 -11.44 -5.98
C LEU A 50 -2.61 -12.39 -6.03
N VAL A 51 -3.71 -12.05 -5.37
CA VAL A 51 -4.95 -12.84 -5.40
C VAL A 51 -5.51 -12.87 -6.82
N PHE A 52 -5.57 -11.74 -7.51
CA PHE A 52 -6.06 -11.65 -8.89
C PHE A 52 -5.18 -12.46 -9.86
N ALA A 53 -3.86 -12.33 -9.76
CA ALA A 53 -2.91 -13.05 -10.60
C ALA A 53 -3.02 -14.57 -10.39
N ARG A 54 -3.13 -15.04 -9.14
CA ARG A 54 -3.33 -16.46 -8.84
C ARG A 54 -4.64 -17.01 -9.39
N ARG A 55 -5.73 -16.24 -9.31
CA ARG A 55 -7.01 -16.63 -9.90
C ARG A 55 -6.92 -16.75 -11.43
N ARG A 56 -6.13 -15.89 -12.08
CA ARG A 56 -5.92 -15.95 -13.54
C ARG A 56 -5.04 -17.13 -13.96
N ALA A 57 -3.99 -17.43 -13.19
CA ALA A 57 -3.11 -18.57 -13.46
C ALA A 57 -3.81 -19.93 -13.37
N GLY A 58 -4.92 -20.03 -12.63
CA GLY A 58 -5.76 -21.22 -12.57
C GLY A 58 -6.67 -21.44 -13.79
N LYS A 59 -6.76 -20.48 -14.73
CA LYS A 59 -7.33 -20.76 -16.04
C LYS A 59 -6.24 -21.45 -16.86
N PRO A 60 -6.36 -22.76 -17.16
CA PRO A 60 -5.44 -23.37 -18.10
C PRO A 60 -5.45 -22.51 -19.38
N PRO A 61 -4.28 -22.30 -20.03
CA PRO A 61 -4.32 -21.86 -21.43
C PRO A 61 -5.27 -22.83 -22.12
N GLY A 62 -6.30 -22.28 -22.77
CA GLY A 62 -7.49 -23.03 -23.18
C GLY A 62 -7.10 -24.41 -23.74
N LEU A 63 -7.88 -25.44 -23.38
CA LEU A 63 -7.70 -26.78 -23.92
C LEU A 63 -7.44 -26.67 -25.44
N PRO A 64 -6.47 -27.45 -25.99
CA PRO A 64 -6.24 -27.43 -27.42
C PRO A 64 -7.56 -27.65 -28.15
N LEU A 65 -7.82 -26.80 -29.15
CA LEU A 65 -9.07 -26.84 -29.90
C LEU A 65 -9.26 -28.24 -30.49
N THR A 66 -10.47 -28.78 -30.34
CA THR A 66 -10.84 -29.99 -31.07
C THR A 66 -10.79 -29.73 -32.58
N ALA A 67 -10.69 -30.78 -33.39
CA ALA A 67 -10.64 -30.65 -34.84
C ALA A 67 -11.86 -29.90 -35.41
N GLU A 68 -13.03 -30.06 -34.78
CA GLU A 68 -14.27 -29.36 -35.14
C GLU A 68 -14.21 -27.86 -34.79
N GLU A 69 -13.68 -27.52 -33.61
CA GLU A 69 -13.50 -26.12 -33.20
C GLU A 69 -12.44 -25.40 -34.05
N GLN A 70 -11.38 -26.12 -34.43
CA GLN A 70 -10.34 -25.60 -35.33
C GLN A 70 -10.90 -25.34 -36.74
N ALA A 71 -11.67 -26.28 -37.30
CA ALA A 71 -12.31 -26.11 -38.60
C ALA A 71 -13.28 -24.92 -38.63
N LYS A 72 -14.07 -24.75 -37.56
CA LYS A 72 -14.97 -23.60 -37.42
C LYS A 72 -14.23 -22.28 -37.25
N LEU A 73 -13.07 -22.30 -36.58
CA LEU A 73 -12.22 -21.11 -36.44
C LEU A 73 -11.62 -20.72 -37.80
N ASP A 74 -11.16 -21.67 -38.59
CA ASP A 74 -10.59 -21.43 -39.92
C ASP A 74 -11.66 -20.89 -40.88
N GLU A 75 -12.90 -21.41 -40.83
CA GLU A 75 -14.05 -20.86 -41.55
C GLU A 75 -14.34 -19.40 -41.17
N LEU A 76 -14.34 -19.07 -39.87
CA LEU A 76 -14.57 -17.71 -39.37
C LEU A 76 -13.44 -16.74 -39.71
N LEU A 77 -12.20 -17.24 -39.79
CA LEU A 77 -11.01 -16.45 -40.16
C LEU A 77 -10.81 -16.36 -41.68
N GLY A 78 -11.58 -17.09 -42.47
CA GLY A 78 -11.49 -17.11 -43.93
C GLY A 78 -10.17 -17.67 -44.44
N ARG A 79 -9.58 -18.64 -43.72
CA ARG A 79 -8.40 -19.40 -44.17
C ARG A 79 -8.77 -20.74 -44.80
#